data_AF-A0A848HC36-F1
#
_entry.id   AF-A0A848HC36-F1
#
_cell.length_a   1.000
_cell.length_b   1.000
_cell.length_c   1.000
_cell.angle_alpha   90.00
_cell.angle_beta   90.00
_cell.angle_gamma   90.00
#
_symmetry.space_group_name_H-M   'P 1'
#
loop_
_entity.id
_entity.type
_entity.pdbx_description
1 polymer ?
#
loop_
_entity_poly.entity_id
_entity_poly.type
_entity_poly.pdbx_seq_one_letter_code
_entity_poly.pdbx_strand_id
1 'polypeptide(L)'
;MKYSLRKTPSHLLLAYKYGESNGSLLGRNLVLDAEGNLLTLEIDLSANLLARNKSSPWYLDAVALSTDYHKLKSLQCPDNLVRTRLIRAWEGIAEPRMRMRLILAPRGRYLYEVAPHSLFMGGIQLDVQAFLEEESETAAPADAPVPEAEETDPHRKHA
;
A
#
# COMPACT_ATOMS: atom_id res chain seq x y z
N MET A 1 -9.87 4.19 -14.21
CA MET A 1 -9.55 3.15 -15.22
C MET A 1 -8.31 2.43 -14.76
N LYS A 2 -8.35 1.09 -14.65
CA LYS A 2 -7.25 0.30 -14.11
C LYS A 2 -6.39 -0.35 -15.19
N TYR A 3 -5.08 -0.18 -15.08
CA TYR A 3 -4.07 -0.74 -15.98
C TYR A 3 -3.10 -1.63 -15.20
N SER A 4 -2.83 -2.84 -15.71
CA SER A 4 -1.77 -3.67 -15.15
C SER A 4 -0.42 -3.23 -15.73
N LEU A 5 0.45 -2.64 -14.90
CA LEU A 5 1.81 -2.30 -15.30
C LEU A 5 2.70 -3.54 -15.32
N ARG A 6 2.56 -4.42 -14.32
CA ARG A 6 3.32 -5.67 -14.21
C ARG A 6 2.56 -6.69 -13.36
N LYS A 7 2.46 -7.94 -13.84
CA LYS A 7 1.88 -9.05 -13.07
C LYS A 7 2.92 -9.86 -12.29
N THR A 8 4.10 -10.06 -12.88
CA THR A 8 5.20 -10.78 -12.22
C THR A 8 5.87 -9.91 -11.15
N PRO A 9 6.54 -10.52 -10.16
CA PRO A 9 7.28 -9.76 -9.17
C PRO A 9 8.37 -8.87 -9.80
N SER A 10 8.56 -7.69 -9.22
CA SER A 10 9.65 -6.77 -9.53
C SER A 10 10.33 -6.33 -8.23
N HIS A 11 11.65 -6.18 -8.28
CA HIS A 11 12.41 -5.67 -7.14
C HIS A 11 12.07 -4.20 -6.88
N LEU A 12 12.05 -3.82 -5.61
CA LEU A 12 11.84 -2.46 -5.15
C LEU A 12 12.97 -2.11 -4.20
N LEU A 13 13.48 -0.89 -4.32
CA LEU A 13 14.48 -0.33 -3.42
C LEU A 13 13.84 0.83 -2.67
N LEU A 14 13.89 0.78 -1.35
CA LEU A 14 13.30 1.77 -0.47
C LEU A 14 14.43 2.59 0.15
N ALA A 15 14.30 3.91 0.07
CA ALA A 15 15.14 4.83 0.80
C ALA A 15 14.31 5.57 1.84
N TYR A 16 14.87 5.74 3.03
CA TYR A 16 14.23 6.40 4.15
C TYR A 16 14.90 7.73 4.47
N LYS A 17 14.26 8.53 5.30
CA LYS A 17 14.82 9.78 5.85
C LYS A 17 15.88 9.45 6.91
N TYR A 18 16.29 10.46 7.69
CA TYR A 18 17.05 10.40 8.96
C TYR A 18 18.18 9.35 9.16
N GLY A 19 18.79 8.85 8.09
CA GLY A 19 19.85 7.86 8.16
C GLY A 19 19.37 6.43 8.44
N GLU A 20 18.06 6.16 8.31
CA GLU A 20 17.55 4.80 8.38
C GLU A 20 18.11 3.92 7.25
N SER A 21 18.23 2.62 7.52
CA SER A 21 18.76 1.66 6.54
C SER A 21 17.82 1.54 5.35
N ASN A 22 18.38 1.54 4.14
CA ASN A 22 17.62 1.24 2.93
C ASN A 22 17.08 -0.19 2.97
N GLY A 23 15.91 -0.39 2.36
CA GLY A 23 15.25 -1.70 2.30
C GLY A 23 15.13 -2.22 0.87
N SER A 24 14.98 -3.53 0.73
CA SER A 24 14.64 -4.17 -0.54
C SER A 24 13.44 -5.08 -0.39
N LEU A 25 12.43 -4.86 -1.24
CA LEU A 25 11.19 -5.64 -1.25
C LEU A 25 10.88 -6.19 -2.64
N LEU A 26 10.04 -7.21 -2.69
CA LEU A 26 9.39 -7.62 -3.93
C LEU A 26 8.00 -7.01 -4.02
N GLY A 27 7.76 -6.23 -5.09
CA GLY A 27 6.43 -5.78 -5.49
C GLY A 27 5.77 -6.76 -6.44
N ARG A 28 4.51 -7.07 -6.21
CA ARG A 28 3.65 -7.86 -7.10
C ARG A 28 2.48 -7.02 -7.57
N ASN A 29 1.86 -7.46 -8.67
CA ASN A 29 0.61 -6.89 -9.18
C ASN A 29 0.65 -5.35 -9.22
N LEU A 30 1.66 -4.78 -9.88
CA LEU A 30 1.76 -3.33 -10.03
C LEU A 30 0.62 -2.87 -10.95
N VAL A 31 -0.34 -2.16 -10.36
CA VAL A 31 -1.57 -1.71 -11.03
C VAL A 31 -1.66 -0.20 -10.92
N LEU A 32 -1.98 0.46 -12.02
CA LEU A 32 -2.21 1.89 -12.07
C LEU A 32 -3.71 2.15 -12.20
N ASP A 33 -4.30 2.86 -11.26
CA ASP A 33 -5.67 3.37 -11.39
C ASP A 33 -5.63 4.86 -11.79
N ALA A 34 -6.35 5.21 -12.84
CA ALA A 34 -6.46 6.56 -13.35
C ALA A 34 -7.87 7.12 -13.14
N GLU A 35 -8.00 8.18 -12.36
CA GLU A 35 -9.26 8.87 -12.08
C GLU A 35 -9.09 10.37 -12.37
N GLY A 36 -9.67 10.83 -13.48
CA GLY A 36 -9.44 12.20 -13.96
C GLY A 36 -7.94 12.45 -14.22
N ASN A 37 -7.37 13.40 -13.48
CA ASN A 37 -5.93 13.70 -13.52
C ASN A 37 -5.10 12.98 -12.45
N LEU A 38 -5.72 12.14 -11.61
CA LEU A 38 -5.05 11.44 -10.53
C LEU A 38 -4.68 10.01 -10.96
N LEU A 39 -3.40 9.69 -10.86
CA LEU A 39 -2.82 8.37 -11.11
C LEU A 39 -2.39 7.73 -9.79
N THR A 40 -3.02 6.62 -9.39
CA THR A 40 -2.66 5.87 -8.19
C THR A 40 -1.99 4.56 -8.58
N LEU A 41 -0.69 4.43 -8.28
CA LEU A 41 0.06 3.18 -8.43
C LEU A 41 -0.09 2.31 -7.18
N GLU A 42 -0.76 1.18 -7.31
CA GLU A 42 -0.87 0.15 -6.29
C GLU A 42 0.22 -0.90 -6.46
N ILE A 43 0.86 -1.28 -5.34
CA ILE A 43 1.91 -2.29 -5.30
C ILE A 43 1.62 -3.26 -4.15
N ASP A 44 1.48 -4.54 -4.46
CA ASP A 44 1.30 -5.59 -3.45
C ASP A 44 2.66 -6.07 -2.91
N LEU A 45 2.86 -5.88 -1.60
CA LEU A 45 4.04 -6.25 -0.85
C LEU A 45 3.78 -7.41 0.13
N SER A 46 2.54 -7.91 0.20
CA SER A 46 2.10 -8.88 1.21
C SER A 46 2.91 -10.18 1.16
N ALA A 47 3.40 -10.55 -0.02
CA ALA A 47 4.24 -11.73 -0.22
C ALA A 47 5.57 -11.70 0.57
N ASN A 48 6.09 -10.52 0.91
CA ASN A 48 7.31 -10.40 1.70
C ASN A 48 7.11 -10.85 3.16
N LEU A 49 5.87 -10.80 3.66
CA LEU A 49 5.50 -11.31 4.99
C LEU A 49 5.24 -12.81 5.03
N LEU A 50 5.03 -13.44 3.87
CA LEU A 50 4.79 -14.88 3.73
C LEU A 50 6.10 -15.70 3.68
N ALA A 51 7.25 -15.06 3.82
CA ALA A 51 8.53 -15.73 3.87
C ALA A 51 8.57 -16.75 5.02
N ARG A 52 8.85 -18.03 4.70
CA ARG A 52 8.99 -19.09 5.71
C ARG A 52 10.09 -18.76 6.72
N ASN A 53 11.16 -18.14 6.24
CA ASN A 53 12.26 -17.69 7.07
C ASN A 53 12.07 -16.22 7.50
N LYS A 54 11.74 -16.01 8.77
CA LYS A 54 11.58 -14.67 9.37
C LYS A 54 12.89 -13.92 9.60
N SER A 55 14.04 -14.58 9.43
CA SER A 55 15.34 -13.91 9.37
C SER A 55 15.76 -13.50 7.96
N SER A 56 14.92 -13.76 6.94
CA SER A 56 15.22 -13.32 5.57
C SER A 56 15.20 -11.80 5.47
N PRO A 57 16.10 -11.19 4.66
CA PRO A 57 16.14 -9.74 4.49
C PRO A 57 14.79 -9.14 4.08
N TRP A 58 14.06 -9.78 3.16
CA TRP A 58 12.77 -9.26 2.67
C TRP A 58 11.69 -9.23 3.75
N TYR A 59 11.69 -10.22 4.66
CA TYR A 59 10.77 -10.22 5.80
C TYR A 59 11.12 -9.09 6.76
N LEU A 60 12.40 -8.92 7.08
CA LEU A 60 12.87 -7.88 7.99
C LEU A 60 12.59 -6.48 7.42
N ASP A 61 12.85 -6.26 6.14
CA ASP A 61 12.57 -5.00 5.44
C ASP A 61 11.07 -4.71 5.37
N ALA A 62 10.23 -5.74 5.22
CA ALA A 62 8.78 -5.60 5.23
C ALA A 62 8.27 -5.20 6.62
N VAL A 63 8.83 -5.80 7.68
CA VAL A 63 8.54 -5.41 9.06
C VAL A 63 9.03 -3.99 9.33
N ALA A 64 10.23 -3.62 8.88
CA ALA A 64 10.78 -2.28 9.02
C ALA A 64 9.88 -1.24 8.33
N LEU A 65 9.44 -1.50 7.09
CA LEU A 65 8.49 -0.63 6.39
C LEU A 65 7.22 -0.40 7.22
N SER A 66 6.68 -1.44 7.89
CA SER A 66 5.47 -1.27 8.70
C SER A 66 5.64 -0.36 9.92
N THR A 67 6.88 -0.16 10.37
CA THR A 67 7.22 0.71 11.50
C THR A 67 7.64 2.10 11.03
N ASP A 68 8.42 2.16 9.96
CA ASP A 68 9.07 3.37 9.44
C ASP A 68 8.36 3.94 8.19
N TYR A 69 7.10 3.55 7.93
CA TYR A 69 6.33 3.95 6.75
C TYR A 69 6.27 5.47 6.55
N HIS A 70 6.18 6.24 7.63
CA HIS A 70 6.12 7.71 7.62
C HIS A 70 7.47 8.35 7.26
N LYS A 71 8.56 7.58 7.36
CA LYS A 71 9.93 8.02 7.04
C LYS A 71 10.33 7.69 5.61
N LEU A 72 9.48 7.02 4.83
CA LEU A 72 9.78 6.69 3.45
C LEU A 72 10.09 7.98 2.67
N LYS A 73 11.25 8.00 2.01
CA LYS A 73 11.75 9.12 1.22
C LYS A 73 11.52 8.88 -0.26
N SER A 74 11.86 7.70 -0.74
CA SER A 74 11.64 7.33 -2.13
C SER A 74 11.55 5.81 -2.30
N LEU A 75 10.91 5.42 -3.39
CA LEU A 75 10.85 4.04 -3.86
C LEU A 75 11.35 3.96 -5.29
N GLN A 76 12.32 3.10 -5.56
CA GLN A 76 12.79 2.83 -6.92
C GLN A 76 12.28 1.47 -7.39
N CYS A 77 11.79 1.44 -8.62
CA CYS A 77 11.47 0.23 -9.35
C CYS A 77 12.34 0.22 -10.62
N PRO A 78 13.40 -0.61 -10.70
CA PRO A 78 14.30 -0.70 -11.86
C PRO A 78 13.65 -1.39 -13.08
N ASP A 79 12.36 -1.73 -13.01
CA ASP A 79 11.66 -2.44 -14.08
C ASP A 79 11.31 -1.49 -15.24
N ASN A 80 11.97 -1.69 -16.38
CA ASN A 80 11.75 -0.89 -17.58
C ASN A 80 10.33 -1.02 -18.16
N LEU A 81 9.67 -2.17 -17.99
CA LEU A 81 8.30 -2.34 -18.48
C LEU A 81 7.34 -1.47 -17.68
N VAL A 82 7.52 -1.41 -16.35
CA VAL A 82 6.75 -0.54 -15.45
C VAL A 82 6.96 0.91 -15.84
N ARG A 83 8.23 1.34 -16.01
CA ARG A 83 8.59 2.69 -16.46
C ARG A 83 7.87 3.06 -17.76
N THR A 84 8.02 2.25 -18.82
CA THR A 84 7.43 2.55 -20.13
C THR A 84 5.91 2.67 -20.08
N ARG A 85 5.23 1.77 -19.36
CA ARG A 85 3.77 1.81 -19.24
C ARG A 85 3.28 2.99 -18.41
N LEU A 86 4.00 3.32 -17.34
CA LEU A 86 3.68 4.47 -16.50
C LEU A 86 3.83 5.78 -17.28
N ILE A 87 4.93 5.97 -18.03
CA ILE A 87 5.15 7.16 -18.86
C ILE A 87 4.01 7.34 -19.86
N ARG A 88 3.60 6.27 -20.56
CA ARG A 88 2.49 6.34 -21.51
C ARG A 88 1.17 6.77 -20.87
N ALA A 89 0.89 6.29 -19.66
CA ALA A 89 -0.30 6.69 -18.92
C ALA A 89 -0.20 8.14 -18.44
N TRP A 90 0.98 8.57 -18.00
CA TRP A 90 1.28 9.92 -17.55
C TRP A 90 1.10 10.96 -18.67
N GLU A 91 1.67 10.72 -19.84
CA GLU A 91 1.61 11.62 -21.00
C GLU A 91 0.20 11.74 -21.58
N GLY A 92 -0.67 10.77 -21.34
CA GLY A 92 -2.06 10.77 -21.79
C GLY A 92 -3.01 11.63 -20.95
N ILE A 93 -2.53 12.25 -19.87
CA ILE A 93 -3.34 12.99 -18.90
C ILE A 93 -2.86 14.43 -18.84
N ALA A 94 -3.81 15.37 -18.86
CA ALA A 94 -3.52 16.79 -18.62
C ALA A 94 -3.30 17.03 -17.12
N GLU A 95 -2.21 17.72 -16.77
CA GLU A 95 -1.83 18.05 -15.39
C GLU A 95 -1.85 16.84 -14.43
N PRO A 96 -1.10 15.76 -14.75
CA PRO A 96 -1.15 14.52 -14.00
C PRO A 96 -0.59 14.69 -12.59
N ARG A 97 -1.29 14.10 -11.61
CA ARG A 97 -0.84 13.95 -10.22
C ARG A 97 -0.64 12.47 -9.91
N MET A 98 0.33 12.14 -9.06
CA MET A 98 0.61 10.75 -8.70
C MET A 98 0.43 10.45 -7.22
N ARG A 99 -0.15 9.29 -6.95
CA ARG A 99 -0.14 8.61 -5.66
C ARG A 99 0.49 7.24 -5.80
N MET A 100 1.06 6.75 -4.69
CA MET A 100 1.54 5.39 -4.56
C MET A 100 0.90 4.75 -3.33
N ARG A 101 0.27 3.59 -3.51
CA ARG A 101 -0.30 2.77 -2.44
C ARG A 101 0.52 1.50 -2.28
N LEU A 102 1.12 1.32 -1.12
CA LEU A 102 1.84 0.11 -0.74
C LEU A 102 0.93 -0.77 0.10
N ILE A 103 0.59 -1.95 -0.41
CA ILE A 103 -0.30 -2.91 0.26
C ILE A 103 0.57 -3.94 0.97
N LEU A 104 0.63 -3.88 2.28
CA LEU A 104 1.42 -4.77 3.12
C LEU A 104 0.49 -5.59 4.03
N ALA A 105 -0.44 -6.35 3.48
CA ALA A 105 -1.40 -7.09 4.29
C ALA A 105 -0.72 -8.24 5.05
N PRO A 106 -1.05 -8.48 6.34
CA PRO A 106 -2.09 -7.82 7.14
C PRO A 106 -1.60 -6.58 7.92
N ARG A 107 -0.34 -6.15 7.73
CA ARG A 107 0.28 -5.07 8.53
C ARG A 107 -0.20 -3.66 8.18
N GLY A 108 -0.75 -3.44 6.99
CA GLY A 108 -1.39 -2.18 6.64
C GLY A 108 -1.40 -1.86 5.16
N ARG A 109 -1.89 -0.65 4.86
CA ARG A 109 -1.85 -0.01 3.55
C ARG A 109 -1.34 1.41 3.74
N TYR A 110 -0.36 1.80 2.94
CA TYR A 110 0.32 3.08 3.09
C TYR A 110 0.18 3.87 1.79
N LEU A 111 -0.49 5.02 1.85
CA LEU A 111 -0.74 5.87 0.70
C LEU A 111 0.18 7.10 0.75
N TYR A 112 0.75 7.44 -0.39
CA TYR A 112 1.68 8.56 -0.51
C TYR A 112 1.32 9.41 -1.72
N GLU A 113 1.51 10.72 -1.61
CA GLU A 113 1.68 11.59 -2.78
C GLU A 113 3.14 11.51 -3.23
N VAL A 114 3.36 11.32 -4.53
CA VAL A 114 4.70 11.06 -5.08
C VAL A 114 4.96 11.85 -6.35
N ALA A 115 6.24 12.17 -6.59
CA ALA A 115 6.72 12.66 -7.88
C ALA A 115 7.46 11.53 -8.62
N PRO A 116 7.04 11.16 -9.83
CA PRO A 116 7.77 10.19 -10.64
C PRO A 116 9.00 10.82 -11.29
N HIS A 117 10.13 10.13 -11.23
CA HIS A 117 11.37 10.49 -11.92
C HIS A 117 11.92 9.29 -12.71
N SER A 118 12.14 9.47 -14.01
CA SER A 118 12.80 8.44 -14.82
C SER A 118 14.26 8.30 -14.45
N LEU A 119 14.72 7.08 -14.21
CA LEU A 119 16.13 6.81 -13.95
C LEU A 119 16.91 6.67 -15.26
N PHE A 120 18.12 7.23 -15.30
CA PHE A 120 18.97 7.23 -16.50
C PHE A 120 19.28 5.82 -17.01
N MET A 121 19.52 4.87 -16.11
CA MET A 121 19.84 3.47 -16.44
C MET A 121 18.60 2.58 -16.59
N GLY A 122 17.40 3.17 -16.59
CA GLY A 122 16.14 2.43 -16.66
C GLY A 122 15.42 2.31 -15.32
N GLY A 123 14.12 2.09 -15.39
CA GLY A 123 13.22 2.11 -14.24
C GLY A 123 12.70 3.51 -13.86
N ILE A 124 11.97 3.55 -12.74
CA ILE A 124 11.31 4.73 -12.22
C ILE A 124 11.63 4.87 -10.72
N GLN A 125 11.90 6.10 -10.29
CA GLN A 125 11.90 6.49 -8.88
C GLN A 125 10.61 7.25 -8.57
N LEU A 126 10.04 6.98 -7.41
CA LEU A 126 8.88 7.67 -6.87
C LEU A 126 9.35 8.39 -5.61
N ASP A 127 9.52 9.70 -5.72
CA ASP A 127 9.93 10.53 -4.59
C ASP A 127 8.71 10.89 -3.75
N VAL A 128 8.74 10.53 -2.47
CA VAL A 128 7.63 10.78 -1.54
C VAL A 128 7.57 12.26 -1.21
N GLN A 129 6.44 12.88 -1.54
CA GLN A 129 6.14 14.27 -1.21
C GLN A 129 5.42 14.36 0.13
N ALA A 130 4.39 13.53 0.32
CA ALA A 130 3.60 13.47 1.55
C ALA A 130 3.09 12.06 1.81
N PHE A 131 2.98 11.69 3.08
CA PHE A 131 2.19 10.54 3.50
C PHE A 131 0.73 10.97 3.62
N LEU A 132 -0.18 10.20 3.03
CA LEU A 132 -1.62 10.44 3.05
C LEU A 132 -2.20 9.39 4.01
N GLU A 133 -2.58 9.81 5.20
CA GLU A 133 -3.32 8.94 6.12
C GLU A 133 -4.59 8.46 5.41
N GLU A 134 -4.70 7.15 5.15
CA GLU A 134 -5.99 6.57 4.84
C GLU A 134 -6.79 6.58 6.14
N GLU A 135 -7.96 7.24 6.15
CA GLU A 135 -9.01 6.98 7.13
C GLU A 135 -9.19 5.47 7.17
N SER A 136 -8.63 4.87 8.21
CA SER A 136 -8.61 3.42 8.33
C SER A 136 -10.05 2.99 8.44
N GLU A 137 -10.56 2.30 7.42
CA GLU A 137 -11.73 1.44 7.52
C GLU A 137 -11.36 0.25 8.43
N THR A 138 -11.12 0.56 9.70
CA THR A 138 -11.45 -0.30 10.81
C THR A 138 -12.81 0.20 11.29
N ALA A 139 -13.82 0.12 10.42
CA ALA A 139 -15.19 0.07 10.88
C ALA A 139 -15.32 -1.26 11.64
N ALA A 140 -15.00 -1.24 12.93
CA ALA A 140 -15.65 -2.12 13.86
C ALA A 140 -17.16 -2.00 13.58
N PRO A 141 -17.93 -3.10 13.51
CA PRO A 141 -19.36 -2.98 13.37
C PRO A 141 -19.89 -2.21 14.58
N ALA A 142 -20.34 -0.98 14.33
CA ALA A 142 -21.31 -0.32 15.18
C ALA A 142 -22.62 -1.13 15.11
N ASP A 143 -23.29 -1.24 16.24
CA ASP A 143 -24.58 -1.88 16.49
C ASP A 143 -24.63 -3.41 16.57
N ALA A 144 -24.51 -3.89 17.81
CA ALA A 144 -25.52 -4.80 18.34
C ALA A 144 -26.13 -4.15 19.59
N PRO A 145 -27.37 -3.63 19.55
CA PRO A 145 -28.07 -3.29 20.77
C PRO A 145 -28.33 -4.59 21.54
N VAL A 146 -27.94 -4.59 22.81
CA VAL A 146 -28.28 -5.61 23.80
C VAL A 146 -29.81 -5.78 23.80
N PRO A 147 -30.37 -6.99 23.58
CA PRO A 147 -31.80 -7.17 23.77
C PRO A 147 -32.10 -7.04 25.27
N GLU A 148 -32.94 -6.06 25.59
CA GLU A 148 -33.59 -5.93 26.89
C GLU A 148 -34.23 -7.29 27.25
N ALA A 149 -33.83 -7.83 28.39
CA ALA A 149 -34.46 -9.01 28.96
C ALA A 149 -35.88 -8.63 29.39
N GLU A 150 -36.88 -9.03 28.62
CA GLU A 150 -38.26 -9.15 29.10
C GLU A 150 -38.28 -10.23 30.20
N GLU A 151 -38.25 -9.76 31.44
CA GLU A 151 -38.49 -10.53 32.65
C GLU A 151 -39.96 -10.97 32.65
N THR A 152 -40.24 -12.11 32.01
CA THR A 152 -41.55 -12.77 32.08
C THR A 152 -41.62 -13.61 33.35
N ASP A 153 -42.23 -13.02 34.37
CA ASP A 153 -42.61 -13.63 35.65
C ASP A 153 -43.48 -14.89 35.42
N PRO A 154 -43.04 -16.11 35.84
CA PRO A 154 -43.81 -17.32 35.66
C PRO A 154 -44.20 -17.94 37.01
N HIS A 155 -44.84 -17.22 37.95
CA HIS A 155 -45.52 -17.91 39.06
C HIS A 155 -46.87 -17.29 39.46
N ARG A 156 -47.89 -17.60 38.66
CA ARG A 156 -49.29 -17.57 39.14
C ARG A 156 -50.01 -18.86 38.77
N LYS A 157 -49.95 -19.85 39.68
CA LYS A 157 -51.00 -20.86 39.96
C LYS A 157 -50.52 -21.80 41.08
N HIS A 158 -51.20 -21.74 42.23
CA HIS A 158 -51.80 -22.86 42.96
C HIS A 158 -52.07 -22.46 44.43
N ALA A 159 -53.31 -22.04 44.70
CA ALA A 159 -54.14 -22.39 45.86
C ALA A 159 -55.43 -21.56 45.80
#